data_AF-A0AA90SDQ7-F1
#
_entry.id   AF-A0AA90SDQ7-F1
#
_cell.length_a   1.000
_cell.length_b   1.000
_cell.length_c   1.000
_cell.angle_alpha   90.00
_cell.angle_beta   90.00
_cell.angle_gamma   90.00
#
_symmetry.space_group_name_H-M   'P 1'
#
loop_
_entity.id
_entity.type
_entity.pdbx_description
1 polymer ?
#
loop_
_entity_poly.entity_id
_entity_poly.type
_entity_poly.pdbx_seq_one_letter_code
_entity_poly.pdbx_strand_id
1 'polypeptide(L)'
;MSTKLSFKDEAYLCLLCVKNSTERMVKWYVTYIHLRSVIGDISPVLIAALASLHTTATGLQKKLIKSWPSYMQEEKWHNQKEQAARLHNISNDSQEELRQVCITEIKLFQLVYIMTNKQL
;
A
#
# COMPACT_ATOMS: atom_id res chain seq x y z
N MET A 1 -22.14 13.97 13.88
CA MET A 1 -21.45 13.16 14.90
C MET A 1 -20.61 12.12 14.17
N SER A 2 -19.28 12.24 14.20
CA SER A 2 -18.37 11.19 13.70
C SER A 2 -18.34 10.09 14.78
N THR A 3 -18.96 8.96 14.49
CA THR A 3 -18.88 7.77 15.34
C THR A 3 -17.55 7.09 15.07
N LYS A 4 -16.70 7.02 16.10
CA LYS A 4 -15.44 6.28 16.08
C LYS A 4 -15.69 4.84 15.65
N LEU A 5 -14.84 4.30 14.78
CA LEU A 5 -14.97 2.93 14.28
C LEU A 5 -14.81 1.92 15.42
N SER A 6 -15.48 0.77 15.27
CA SER A 6 -15.22 -0.37 16.15
C SER A 6 -13.78 -0.86 15.97
N PHE A 7 -13.18 -1.44 17.01
CA PHE A 7 -11.81 -1.98 16.90
C PHE A 7 -11.65 -2.98 15.75
N LYS A 8 -12.65 -3.84 15.53
CA LYS A 8 -12.63 -4.83 14.43
C LYS A 8 -12.65 -4.17 13.06
N ASP A 9 -13.47 -3.12 12.91
CA ASP A 9 -13.60 -2.37 11.67
C ASP A 9 -12.35 -1.52 11.39
N GLU A 10 -11.80 -0.89 12.42
CA GLU A 10 -10.56 -0.14 12.34
C GLU A 10 -9.39 -1.05 11.92
N ALA A 11 -9.22 -2.19 12.58
CA ALA A 11 -8.16 -3.16 12.24
C ALA A 11 -8.28 -3.66 10.79
N TYR A 12 -9.50 -3.94 10.33
CA TYR A 12 -9.74 -4.31 8.94
C TYR A 12 -9.39 -3.19 7.97
N LEU A 13 -9.89 -1.97 8.23
CA LEU A 13 -9.65 -0.81 7.38
C LEU A 13 -8.16 -0.49 7.27
N CYS A 14 -7.43 -0.52 8.39
CA CYS A 14 -5.99 -0.33 8.42
C CYS A 14 -5.29 -1.39 7.57
N LEU A 15 -5.61 -2.67 7.77
CA LEU A 15 -4.98 -3.76 7.02
C LEU A 15 -5.28 -3.66 5.51
N LEU A 16 -6.51 -3.28 5.14
CA LEU A 16 -6.91 -3.04 3.76
C LEU A 16 -6.11 -1.88 3.14
N CYS A 17 -5.93 -0.78 3.87
CA CYS A 17 -5.11 0.35 3.46
C CYS A 17 -3.64 -0.05 3.23
N VAL A 18 -3.05 -0.79 4.17
CA VAL A 18 -1.65 -1.27 4.07
C VAL A 18 -1.49 -2.21 2.89
N LYS A 19 -2.44 -3.12 2.66
CA LYS A 19 -2.46 -4.01 1.49
C LYS A 19 -2.48 -3.19 0.20
N ASN A 20 -3.42 -2.25 0.08
CA ASN A 20 -3.58 -1.43 -1.12
C ASN A 20 -2.34 -0.58 -1.40
N SER A 21 -1.74 0.01 -0.36
CA SER A 21 -0.49 0.77 -0.50
C SER A 21 0.67 -0.13 -0.90
N THR A 22 0.79 -1.32 -0.32
CA THR A 22 1.86 -2.28 -0.67
C THR A 22 1.76 -2.72 -2.13
N GLU A 23 0.56 -2.99 -2.64
CA GLU A 23 0.37 -3.30 -4.06
C GLU A 23 0.75 -2.15 -4.99
N ARG A 24 0.46 -0.91 -4.61
CA ARG A 24 0.91 0.27 -5.37
C ARG A 24 2.43 0.41 -5.31
N MET A 25 3.06 0.19 -4.15
CA MET A 25 4.51 0.18 -4.02
C MET A 25 5.16 -0.90 -4.89
N VAL A 26 4.60 -2.11 -4.96
CA VAL A 26 5.07 -3.17 -5.88
C VAL A 26 5.05 -2.66 -7.32
N LYS A 27 3.95 -2.04 -7.77
CA LYS A 27 3.84 -1.47 -9.13
C LYS A 27 4.90 -0.40 -9.38
N TRP A 28 5.10 0.53 -8.43
CA TRP A 28 6.13 1.55 -8.55
C TRP A 28 7.54 0.97 -8.60
N TYR A 29 7.83 -0.07 -7.82
CA TYR A 29 9.13 -0.77 -7.86
C TYR A 29 9.36 -1.44 -9.22
N VAL A 30 8.35 -2.10 -9.80
CA VAL A 30 8.44 -2.68 -11.14
C VAL A 30 8.76 -1.59 -12.16
N THR A 31 8.03 -0.47 -12.14
CA THR A 31 8.29 0.67 -13.03
C THR A 31 9.70 1.22 -12.84
N TYR A 32 10.15 1.38 -11.59
CA TYR A 32 11.49 1.86 -11.29
C TYR A 32 12.58 0.93 -11.85
N ILE A 33 12.45 -0.38 -11.64
CA ILE A 33 13.38 -1.39 -12.17
C ILE A 33 13.39 -1.36 -13.70
N HIS A 34 12.23 -1.22 -14.34
CA HIS A 34 12.15 -1.11 -15.79
C HIS A 34 12.85 0.16 -16.32
N LEU A 35 12.64 1.32 -15.68
CA LEU A 35 13.36 2.55 -16.04
C LEU A 35 14.87 2.39 -15.85
N ARG A 36 15.31 1.71 -14.79
CA ARG A 36 16.73 1.42 -14.53
C ARG A 36 17.34 0.44 -15.54
N SER A 37 16.55 -0.54 -16.01
CA SER A 37 17.02 -1.51 -17.01
C SER A 37 17.31 -0.86 -18.35
N VAL A 38 16.50 0.12 -18.75
CA VAL A 38 16.72 0.90 -19.98
C VAL A 38 18.06 1.67 -19.93
N ILE A 39 18.49 2.09 -18.74
CA ILE A 39 19.73 2.84 -18.52
C ILE A 39 20.93 1.88 -18.21
N GLY A 40 20.70 0.56 -18.24
CA GLY A 40 21.74 -0.47 -18.10
C GLY A 40 22.17 -0.79 -16.67
N ASP A 41 21.42 -0.36 -15.63
CA ASP A 41 21.90 -0.40 -14.24
C ASP A 41 20.82 -0.95 -13.27
N ILE A 42 20.56 -2.26 -13.35
CA ILE A 42 19.68 -2.96 -12.39
C ILE A 42 20.52 -3.56 -11.27
N SER A 43 20.42 -2.98 -10.07
CA SER A 43 20.99 -3.61 -8.87
C SER A 43 20.16 -4.85 -8.46
N PRO A 44 20.79 -6.01 -8.17
CA PRO A 44 20.11 -7.20 -7.64
C PRO A 44 19.30 -6.92 -6.36
N VAL A 45 19.70 -5.91 -5.58
CA VAL A 45 18.99 -5.45 -4.38
C VAL A 45 17.57 -5.00 -4.71
N LEU A 46 17.36 -4.37 -5.87
CA LEU A 46 16.03 -3.91 -6.29
C LEU A 46 15.09 -5.09 -6.58
N ILE A 47 15.61 -6.15 -7.20
CA ILE A 47 14.86 -7.38 -7.49
C ILE A 47 14.48 -8.07 -6.17
N ALA A 48 15.41 -8.17 -5.23
CA ALA A 48 15.15 -8.74 -3.90
C ALA A 48 14.10 -7.91 -3.13
N ALA A 49 14.18 -6.57 -3.18
CA ALA A 49 13.20 -5.68 -2.57
C ALA A 49 11.80 -5.86 -3.18
N LEU A 50 11.71 -5.95 -4.51
CA LEU A 50 10.45 -6.24 -5.21
C LEU A 50 9.87 -7.59 -4.79
N ALA A 51 10.68 -8.64 -4.73
CA ALA A 51 10.24 -9.97 -4.31
C ALA A 51 9.71 -9.97 -2.86
N SER A 52 10.39 -9.24 -1.96
CA SER A 52 9.96 -9.05 -0.58
C SER A 52 8.60 -8.34 -0.51
N LEU A 53 8.45 -7.22 -1.20
CA LEU A 53 7.18 -6.47 -1.24
C LEU A 53 6.03 -7.29 -1.84
N HIS A 54 6.29 -8.06 -2.89
CA HIS A 54 5.30 -8.94 -3.49
C HIS A 54 4.85 -10.05 -2.52
N THR A 55 5.80 -10.62 -1.78
CA THR A 55 5.52 -11.60 -0.73
C THR A 55 4.68 -10.99 0.38
N THR A 56 5.02 -9.77 0.82
CA THR A 56 4.25 -9.01 1.81
C THR A 56 2.82 -8.74 1.33
N ALA A 57 2.64 -8.24 0.11
CA ALA A 57 1.31 -7.98 -0.46
C ALA A 57 0.44 -9.26 -0.48
N THR A 58 1.04 -10.39 -0.89
CA THR A 58 0.38 -11.69 -0.90
C THR A 58 0.01 -12.14 0.52
N GLY A 59 0.91 -11.94 1.49
CA GLY A 59 0.66 -12.25 2.90
C GLY A 59 -0.48 -11.44 3.50
N LEU A 60 -0.55 -10.14 3.18
CA LEU A 60 -1.62 -9.25 3.61
C LEU A 60 -2.97 -9.66 3.02
N GLN A 61 -3.02 -10.01 1.73
CA GLN A 61 -4.24 -10.52 1.10
C GLN A 61 -4.74 -11.81 1.77
N LYS A 62 -3.83 -12.76 2.02
CA LYS A 62 -4.17 -14.01 2.72
C LYS A 62 -4.68 -13.73 4.14
N LYS A 63 -4.07 -12.79 4.86
CA LYS A 63 -4.50 -12.39 6.20
C LYS A 63 -5.90 -11.77 6.18
N LEU A 64 -6.18 -10.88 5.22
CA LEU A 64 -7.50 -10.28 5.05
C LEU A 64 -8.58 -11.34 4.80
N ILE A 65 -8.36 -12.26 3.86
CA ILE A 65 -9.30 -13.36 3.55
C ILE A 65 -9.53 -14.25 4.77
N LYS A 66 -8.45 -14.63 5.48
CA LYS A 66 -8.53 -15.53 6.63
C LYS A 66 -9.23 -14.91 7.83
N SER A 67 -8.96 -13.64 8.12
CA SER A 67 -9.42 -12.97 9.35
C SER A 67 -10.72 -12.19 9.18
N TRP A 68 -11.07 -11.77 7.96
CA TRP A 68 -12.30 -11.03 7.65
C TRP A 68 -12.99 -11.53 6.36
N PRO A 69 -13.36 -12.82 6.28
CA PRO A 69 -13.89 -13.41 5.05
C PRO A 69 -15.18 -12.72 4.57
N SER A 70 -16.12 -12.41 5.47
CA SER A 70 -17.37 -11.72 5.11
C SER A 70 -17.11 -10.31 4.55
N TYR A 71 -16.21 -9.54 5.17
CA TYR A 71 -15.90 -8.19 4.71
C TYR A 71 -15.23 -8.22 3.32
N MET A 72 -14.38 -9.22 3.07
CA MET A 72 -13.77 -9.43 1.76
C MET A 72 -14.78 -9.86 0.70
N GLN A 73 -15.74 -10.72 1.07
CA GLN A 73 -16.81 -11.17 0.16
C GLN A 73 -17.77 -10.03 -0.21
N GLU A 74 -18.09 -9.16 0.75
CA GLU A 74 -18.95 -7.99 0.56
C GLU A 74 -18.20 -6.80 -0.07
N GLU A 75 -16.90 -6.94 -0.34
CA GLU A 75 -16.01 -5.87 -0.81
C GLU A 75 -16.09 -4.60 0.05
N LYS A 76 -16.31 -4.79 1.36
CA LYS A 76 -16.54 -3.71 2.31
C LYS A 76 -15.37 -2.72 2.27
N TRP A 77 -15.63 -1.47 1.89
CA TRP A 77 -14.63 -0.40 1.83
C TRP A 77 -13.48 -0.64 0.83
N HIS A 78 -13.66 -1.54 -0.14
CA HIS A 78 -12.72 -1.69 -1.25
C HIS A 78 -12.79 -0.49 -2.21
N ASN A 79 -13.90 0.24 -2.21
CA ASN A 79 -14.02 1.51 -2.93
C ASN A 79 -13.16 2.60 -2.26
N GLN A 80 -12.27 3.24 -3.01
CA GLN A 80 -11.36 4.26 -2.48
C GLN A 80 -12.07 5.47 -1.84
N LYS A 81 -13.20 5.92 -2.40
CA LYS A 81 -13.95 7.06 -1.84
C LYS A 81 -14.55 6.70 -0.50
N GLU A 82 -15.08 5.48 -0.39
CA GLU A 82 -15.63 4.97 0.86
C GLU A 82 -14.52 4.77 1.90
N GLN A 83 -13.39 4.18 1.49
CA GLN A 83 -12.21 4.02 2.33
C GLN A 83 -11.76 5.37 2.92
N ALA A 84 -11.58 6.39 2.07
CA ALA A 84 -11.19 7.74 2.48
C ALA A 84 -12.21 8.38 3.44
N ALA A 85 -13.50 8.19 3.19
CA ALA A 85 -14.56 8.66 4.07
C ALA A 85 -14.60 7.94 5.43
N ARG A 86 -13.90 6.81 5.61
CA ARG A 86 -13.82 6.11 6.90
C ARG A 86 -12.54 6.39 7.68
N LEU A 87 -11.45 6.74 6.98
CA LEU A 87 -10.14 6.99 7.60
C LEU A 87 -10.16 8.07 8.69
N HIS A 88 -11.01 9.08 8.59
CA HIS A 88 -11.13 10.10 9.63
C HIS A 88 -11.77 9.59 10.94
N ASN A 89 -12.31 8.37 10.96
CA ASN A 89 -12.99 7.77 12.11
C ASN A 89 -12.13 6.73 12.86
N ILE A 90 -10.89 6.49 12.42
CA ILE A 90 -9.93 5.59 13.11
C ILE A 90 -9.18 6.35 14.21
N SER A 91 -8.56 5.62 15.14
CA SER A 91 -7.73 6.21 16.19
C SER A 91 -6.51 6.97 15.65
N ASN A 92 -6.03 7.95 16.42
CA ASN A 92 -4.83 8.72 16.06
C ASN A 92 -3.59 7.82 15.90
N ASP A 93 -3.48 6.77 16.70
CA ASP A 93 -2.37 5.81 16.62
C ASP A 93 -2.38 5.09 15.25
N SER A 94 -3.54 4.57 14.85
CA SER A 94 -3.71 3.97 13.52
C SER A 94 -3.49 4.97 12.39
N GLN A 95 -3.88 6.25 12.56
CA GLN A 95 -3.61 7.29 11.56
C GLN A 95 -2.11 7.53 11.41
N GLU A 96 -1.36 7.58 12.51
CA GLU A 96 0.09 7.77 12.49
C GLU A 96 0.82 6.58 11.84
N GLU A 97 0.42 5.35 12.16
CA GLU A 97 0.97 4.15 11.51
C GLU A 97 0.70 4.15 10.00
N LEU A 98 -0.53 4.46 9.58
CA LEU A 98 -0.87 4.57 8.16
C LEU A 98 -0.11 5.72 7.48
N ARG A 99 0.15 6.82 8.19
CA ARG A 99 0.96 7.94 7.67
C ARG A 99 2.36 7.48 7.29
N GLN A 100 3.00 6.62 8.08
CA GLN A 100 4.34 6.10 7.76
C GLN A 100 4.35 5.24 6.50
N VAL A 101 3.30 4.43 6.29
CA VAL A 101 3.12 3.65 5.06
C VAL A 101 2.95 4.57 3.85
N CYS A 102 2.11 5.61 3.97
CA CYS A 102 1.93 6.61 2.92
C CYS A 102 3.23 7.36 2.59
N ILE A 103 4.03 7.75 3.59
CA ILE A 103 5.33 8.41 3.37
C ILE A 103 6.26 7.52 2.55
N THR A 104 6.29 6.22 2.85
CA THR A 104 7.13 5.26 2.12
C THR A 104 6.68 5.13 0.66
N GLU A 105 5.37 5.05 0.42
CA GLU A 105 4.80 5.03 -0.92
C GLU A 105 5.15 6.31 -1.71
N ILE A 106 5.02 7.50 -1.10
CA ILE A 106 5.33 8.78 -1.73
C ILE A 106 6.81 8.88 -2.10
N LYS A 107 7.72 8.44 -1.23
CA LYS A 107 9.16 8.43 -1.53
C LYS A 107 9.47 7.59 -2.77
N LEU A 108 8.83 6.43 -2.90
CA LEU A 108 9.02 5.57 -4.06
C LEU A 108 8.44 6.19 -5.34
N PHE A 109 7.24 6.79 -5.25
CA PHE A 109 6.67 7.57 -6.36
C PHE A 109 7.62 8.69 -6.80
N GLN A 110 8.20 9.44 -5.86
CA GLN A 110 9.17 10.49 -6.15
C GLN A 110 10.41 9.95 -6.87
N LEU A 111 10.92 8.78 -6.50
CA LEU A 111 12.06 8.15 -7.19
C LEU A 111 11.73 7.82 -8.65
N VAL A 112 10.55 7.23 -8.91
CA VAL A 112 10.06 6.96 -10.28
C VAL A 112 9.89 8.27 -11.07
N TYR A 113 9.28 9.28 -10.44
CA TYR A 113 9.06 10.58 -11.05
C TYR A 113 10.38 11.26 -11.44
N ILE A 114 11.37 11.26 -10.54
CA ILE A 114 12.69 11.84 -10.80
C ILE A 114 13.36 11.13 -11.97
N MET A 115 13.33 9.79 -12.01
CA MET A 115 13.93 9.04 -13.10
C MET A 115 13.25 9.28 -14.45
N THR A 116 11.93 9.40 -14.45
CA THR A 116 11.17 9.68 -15.67
C THR A 116 11.50 11.07 -16.21
N ASN A 117 11.65 12.07 -15.34
CA ASN A 117 11.89 13.46 -15.75
C ASN A 117 13.38 13.84 -15.89
N LYS A 118 14.31 13.01 -15.43
CA LYS A 118 15.76 13.17 -15.67
C LYS A 118 16.24 12.51 -16.98
N GLN A 119 15.33 12.04 -17.83
CA GLN A 119 15.66 11.61 -19.20
C GLN A 119 15.75 12.78 -20.20
N LEU A 120 16.16 13.99 -19.74
CA LEU A 120 16.57 15.12 -20.56
C LEU A 120 18.06 15.40 -20.37
#